data_AF-A0A2E7VYG0-F1
#
_entry.id   AF-A0A2E7VYG0-F1
#
_cell.length_a   1.000
_cell.length_b   1.000
_cell.length_c   1.000
_cell.angle_alpha   90.00
_cell.angle_beta   90.00
_cell.angle_gamma   90.00
#
_symmetry.space_group_name_H-M   'P 1'
#
loop_
_entity.id
_entity.type
_entity.pdbx_description
1 polymer ?
#
loop_
_entity_poly.entity_id
_entity_poly.type
_entity_poly.pdbx_seq_one_letter_code
_entity_poly.pdbx_strand_id
1 'polypeptide(L)'
;MKIFKVEDSRCDLHDQWWHDQDSEEKFKANLKTAPKDWKYRTETITYRTNSYGYRTKEFNKINWKKSIVLFGCSLVFGVGVNEEDTIAAQLSEITGQYVVNMGVCGASSQYSVHNLSCLLSQYKPDKIVIGWSSYTRTPLYQKERVVHCGNWRDDPAMLGLAYRRYTHHGRTMLEIYQQIAKQLGMDAEFTLFDDMSLDCEYIHTIDKGRDLSHGGVQTYKKVANCIAEQLFL
;
A
#
# COMPACT_ATOMS: atom_id res chain seq x y z
N MET A 1 -4.57 20.98 -4.48
CA MET A 1 -4.16 19.61 -4.11
C MET A 1 -4.69 18.66 -5.18
N LYS A 2 -3.95 17.63 -5.59
CA LYS A 2 -4.38 16.68 -6.64
C LYS A 2 -3.95 15.26 -6.27
N ILE A 3 -4.68 14.27 -6.78
CA ILE A 3 -4.17 12.89 -6.88
C ILE A 3 -3.05 12.90 -7.90
N PHE A 4 -1.86 12.46 -7.51
CA PHE A 4 -0.70 12.39 -8.41
C PHE A 4 -0.72 11.08 -9.18
N LYS A 5 -0.24 11.13 -10.42
CA LYS A 5 0.09 9.90 -11.15
C LYS A 5 1.27 9.24 -10.44
N VAL A 6 1.13 7.94 -10.17
CA VAL A 6 2.17 7.09 -9.61
C VAL A 6 2.93 6.46 -10.77
N GLU A 7 4.25 6.58 -10.74
CA GLU A 7 5.14 5.99 -11.74
C GLU A 7 6.12 5.08 -11.02
N ASP A 8 6.24 3.83 -11.47
CA ASP A 8 7.34 2.96 -11.09
C ASP A 8 8.35 2.94 -12.23
N SER A 9 9.54 3.47 -11.98
CA SER A 9 10.63 3.48 -12.96
C SER A 9 11.15 2.09 -13.31
N ARG A 10 10.78 1.05 -12.55
CA ARG A 10 11.14 -0.35 -12.81
C ARG A 10 10.08 -1.12 -13.60
N CYS A 11 8.85 -0.60 -13.69
CA CYS A 11 7.81 -1.22 -14.49
C CYS A 11 8.03 -0.79 -15.94
N ASP A 12 8.59 -1.69 -16.75
CA ASP A 12 8.61 -1.52 -18.19
C ASP A 12 7.19 -1.74 -18.75
N LEU A 13 6.80 -0.87 -19.68
CA LEU A 13 5.47 -0.92 -20.32
C LEU A 13 5.21 -2.23 -21.06
N HIS A 14 6.26 -3.02 -21.31
CA HIS A 14 6.18 -4.19 -22.17
C HIS A 14 5.71 -5.46 -21.45
N ASP A 15 6.08 -5.68 -20.18
CA ASP A 15 5.78 -6.97 -19.55
C ASP A 15 5.00 -6.89 -18.23
N GLN A 16 5.00 -5.78 -17.47
CA GLN A 16 4.26 -5.66 -16.19
C GLN A 16 4.53 -6.81 -15.19
N TRP A 17 5.62 -7.56 -15.35
CA TRP A 17 5.93 -8.72 -14.52
C TRP A 17 6.65 -8.34 -13.25
N TRP A 18 7.32 -7.19 -13.24
CA TRP A 18 8.16 -6.73 -12.15
C TRP A 18 7.63 -5.39 -11.64
N HIS A 19 7.65 -5.22 -10.32
CA HIS A 19 7.22 -3.99 -9.70
C HIS A 19 7.89 -3.83 -8.34
N ASP A 20 8.32 -2.62 -8.06
CA ASP A 20 9.08 -2.28 -6.88
C ASP A 20 10.21 -3.28 -6.55
N GLN A 21 10.15 -3.89 -5.37
CA GLN A 21 11.17 -4.81 -4.87
C GLN A 21 11.08 -6.20 -5.48
N ASP A 22 10.02 -6.47 -6.25
CA ASP A 22 9.89 -7.69 -7.02
C ASP A 22 10.51 -7.47 -8.40
N SER A 23 11.78 -7.87 -8.53
CA SER A 23 12.58 -7.74 -9.74
C SER A 23 13.09 -9.09 -10.23
N GLU A 24 13.46 -9.16 -11.52
CA GLU A 24 13.98 -10.38 -12.11
C GLU A 24 15.26 -10.86 -11.38
N GLU A 25 16.16 -9.93 -11.02
CA GLU A 25 17.39 -10.27 -10.31
C GLU A 25 17.10 -10.90 -8.95
N LYS A 26 16.15 -10.32 -8.21
CA LYS A 26 15.74 -10.85 -6.90
C LYS A 26 15.01 -12.18 -7.05
N PHE A 27 14.15 -12.34 -8.04
CA PHE A 27 13.49 -13.62 -8.30
C PHE A 27 14.52 -14.72 -8.60
N LYS A 28 15.49 -14.46 -9.49
CA LYS A 28 16.60 -15.37 -9.79
C LYS A 28 17.44 -15.70 -8.55
N ALA A 29 17.66 -14.73 -7.66
CA ALA A 29 18.35 -14.95 -6.39
C ALA A 29 17.51 -15.84 -5.44
N ASN A 30 16.23 -15.55 -5.28
CA ASN A 30 15.30 -16.28 -4.42
C ASN A 30 15.11 -17.74 -4.88
N LEU A 31 15.10 -18.01 -6.20
CA LEU A 31 15.02 -19.36 -6.75
C LEU A 31 16.14 -20.30 -6.29
N LYS A 32 17.30 -19.76 -5.87
CA LYS A 32 18.44 -20.56 -5.38
C LYS A 32 18.19 -21.15 -3.99
N THR A 33 17.41 -20.46 -3.16
CA THR A 33 17.18 -20.83 -1.75
C THR A 33 15.75 -21.27 -1.49
N ALA A 34 14.80 -20.91 -2.36
CA ALA A 34 13.40 -21.25 -2.19
C ALA A 34 13.15 -22.78 -2.21
N PRO A 35 12.19 -23.29 -1.44
CA PRO A 35 11.74 -24.69 -1.51
C PRO A 35 11.29 -25.09 -2.93
N LYS A 36 11.32 -26.39 -3.24
CA LYS A 36 10.93 -26.92 -4.57
C LYS A 36 9.43 -26.72 -4.87
N ASP A 37 8.61 -26.69 -3.84
CA ASP A 37 7.16 -26.50 -3.85
C ASP A 37 6.75 -25.02 -3.69
N TRP A 38 7.69 -24.08 -3.73
CA TRP A 38 7.39 -22.66 -3.68
C TRP A 38 6.55 -22.22 -4.89
N LYS A 39 5.31 -21.75 -4.66
CA LYS A 39 4.31 -21.44 -5.71
C LYS A 39 4.85 -20.57 -6.86
N TYR A 40 5.70 -19.60 -6.55
CA TYR A 40 6.23 -18.65 -7.54
C TYR A 40 7.29 -19.26 -8.48
N ARG A 41 7.64 -20.54 -8.34
CA ARG A 41 8.45 -21.25 -9.35
C ARG A 41 7.69 -21.49 -10.66
N THR A 42 6.36 -21.61 -10.59
CA THR A 42 5.50 -21.89 -11.74
C THR A 42 4.49 -20.77 -11.98
N GLU A 43 4.12 -20.04 -10.94
CA GLU A 43 3.20 -18.91 -11.05
C GLU A 43 3.87 -17.68 -11.65
N THR A 44 3.24 -17.11 -12.67
CA THR A 44 3.63 -15.82 -13.24
C THR A 44 2.85 -14.71 -12.55
N ILE A 45 3.55 -13.69 -12.04
CA ILE A 45 2.94 -12.51 -11.43
C ILE A 45 2.84 -11.38 -12.45
N THR A 46 1.70 -10.71 -12.49
CA THR A 46 1.50 -9.49 -13.29
C THR A 46 0.92 -8.34 -12.47
N TYR A 47 1.31 -7.11 -12.81
CA TYR A 47 0.89 -5.88 -12.14
C TYR A 47 0.11 -4.99 -13.10
N ARG A 48 -1.23 -4.95 -12.94
CA ARG A 48 -2.10 -4.09 -13.76
C ARG A 48 -2.49 -2.85 -12.99
N THR A 49 -2.18 -1.69 -13.56
CA THR A 49 -2.55 -0.40 -12.97
C THR A 49 -3.46 0.37 -13.91
N ASN A 50 -4.24 1.29 -13.34
CA ASN A 50 -4.97 2.27 -14.13
C ASN A 50 -4.03 3.35 -14.68
N SER A 51 -4.58 4.28 -15.48
CA SER A 51 -3.84 5.40 -16.06
C SER A 51 -3.12 6.32 -15.06
N TYR A 52 -3.50 6.26 -13.78
CA TYR A 52 -2.87 6.97 -12.67
C TYR A 52 -1.82 6.14 -11.91
N GLY A 53 -1.59 4.88 -12.30
CA GLY A 53 -0.60 4.00 -11.66
C GLY A 53 -1.09 3.28 -10.40
N TYR A 54 -2.39 3.32 -10.10
CA TYR A 54 -2.97 2.58 -8.98
C TYR A 54 -3.47 1.20 -9.44
N ARG A 55 -3.32 0.17 -8.60
CA ARG A 55 -3.68 -1.22 -8.90
C ARG A 55 -5.19 -1.47 -8.79
N THR A 56 -5.97 -0.75 -9.60
CA THR A 56 -7.43 -0.74 -9.57
C THR A 56 -7.99 -0.39 -10.96
N LYS A 57 -9.32 -0.33 -11.09
CA LYS A 57 -9.97 0.12 -12.33
C LYS A 57 -9.67 1.59 -12.62
N GLU A 58 -9.87 2.00 -13.88
CA GLU A 58 -9.95 3.43 -14.21
C GLU A 58 -10.99 4.12 -13.32
N PHE A 59 -10.66 5.29 -12.76
CA PHE A 59 -11.48 5.96 -11.76
C PHE A 59 -12.90 6.30 -12.25
N ASN A 60 -13.07 6.55 -13.55
CA ASN A 60 -14.36 6.79 -14.18
C ASN A 60 -15.24 5.53 -14.34
N LYS A 61 -14.69 4.34 -14.11
CA LYS A 61 -15.40 3.04 -14.14
C LYS A 61 -15.76 2.53 -12.73
N ILE A 62 -15.45 3.29 -11.69
CA ILE A 62 -15.69 2.89 -10.29
C ILE A 62 -17.00 3.49 -9.80
N ASN A 63 -17.86 2.64 -9.21
CA ASN A 63 -19.01 3.10 -8.45
C ASN A 63 -18.59 3.39 -7.01
N TRP A 64 -18.04 4.59 -6.79
CA TRP A 64 -17.45 4.99 -5.51
C TRP A 64 -18.41 4.82 -4.33
N LYS A 65 -19.68 5.18 -4.49
CA LYS A 65 -20.71 5.10 -3.43
C LYS A 65 -21.02 3.68 -2.95
N LYS A 66 -20.50 2.65 -3.64
CA LYS A 66 -20.65 1.22 -3.28
C LYS A 66 -19.30 0.52 -3.14
N SER A 67 -18.22 1.29 -3.03
CA SER A 67 -16.86 0.75 -3.00
C SER A 67 -16.16 1.12 -1.69
N ILE A 68 -15.37 0.18 -1.20
CA ILE A 68 -14.39 0.39 -0.14
C ILE A 68 -13.14 0.98 -0.78
N VAL A 69 -12.50 1.97 -0.18
CA VAL A 69 -11.21 2.47 -0.64
C VAL A 69 -10.14 2.11 0.36
N LEU A 70 -9.07 1.50 -0.12
CA LEU A 70 -7.95 1.03 0.68
C LEU A 70 -6.69 1.82 0.34
N PHE A 71 -6.22 2.65 1.27
CA PHE A 71 -4.98 3.41 1.13
C PHE A 71 -3.82 2.72 1.85
N GLY A 72 -2.60 2.92 1.36
CA GLY A 72 -1.40 2.45 2.06
C GLY A 72 -0.16 2.50 1.17
N CYS A 73 0.84 1.71 1.56
CA CYS A 73 2.11 1.64 0.85
C CYS A 73 2.19 0.45 -0.14
N SER A 74 3.39 -0.10 -0.37
CA SER A 74 3.65 -1.27 -1.22
C SER A 74 2.93 -2.55 -0.77
N LEU A 75 2.65 -2.69 0.53
CA LEU A 75 1.90 -3.83 1.08
C LEU A 75 0.44 -3.79 0.63
N VAL A 76 -0.17 -2.60 0.59
CA VAL A 76 -1.52 -2.42 0.05
C VAL A 76 -1.52 -2.59 -1.46
N PHE A 77 -0.52 -2.04 -2.17
CA PHE A 77 -0.34 -2.28 -3.60
C PHE A 77 -0.24 -3.77 -3.95
N GLY A 78 0.28 -4.59 -3.02
CA GLY A 78 0.44 -6.03 -3.18
C GLY A 78 1.67 -6.40 -4.01
N VAL A 79 2.81 -5.78 -3.71
CA VAL A 79 4.10 -6.18 -4.30
C VAL A 79 4.40 -7.63 -3.94
N GLY A 80 4.84 -8.41 -4.93
CA GLY A 80 5.20 -9.81 -4.81
C GLY A 80 4.03 -10.79 -4.90
N VAL A 81 2.81 -10.34 -5.22
CA VAL A 81 1.62 -11.20 -5.38
C VAL A 81 0.76 -10.82 -6.59
N ASN A 82 -0.02 -11.78 -7.10
CA ASN A 82 -1.00 -11.55 -8.16
C ASN A 82 -2.20 -10.71 -7.69
N GLU A 83 -3.02 -10.24 -8.62
CA GLU A 83 -4.13 -9.30 -8.35
C GLU A 83 -5.12 -9.89 -7.34
N GLU A 84 -5.52 -11.13 -7.57
CA GLU A 84 -6.42 -11.94 -6.74
C GLU A 84 -5.89 -12.18 -5.32
N ASP A 85 -4.57 -12.15 -5.15
CA ASP A 85 -3.91 -12.39 -3.87
C ASP A 85 -3.74 -11.09 -3.05
N THR A 86 -4.02 -9.92 -3.62
CA THR A 86 -3.91 -8.62 -2.91
C THR A 86 -4.89 -8.51 -1.74
N ILE A 87 -4.57 -7.67 -0.76
CA ILE A 87 -5.51 -7.33 0.34
C ILE A 87 -6.85 -6.85 -0.23
N ALA A 88 -6.81 -6.03 -1.29
CA ALA A 88 -8.00 -5.47 -1.91
C ALA A 88 -8.89 -6.55 -2.55
N ALA A 89 -8.32 -7.47 -3.32
CA ALA A 89 -9.09 -8.54 -3.95
C ALA A 89 -9.68 -9.50 -2.91
N GLN A 90 -8.90 -9.90 -1.91
CA GLN A 90 -9.37 -10.78 -0.85
C GLN A 90 -10.47 -10.12 0.01
N LEU A 91 -10.31 -8.83 0.35
CA LEU A 91 -11.37 -8.09 1.05
C LEU A 91 -12.62 -7.94 0.17
N SER A 92 -12.47 -7.78 -1.14
CA SER A 92 -13.59 -7.71 -2.08
C SER A 92 -14.37 -9.01 -2.12
N GLU A 93 -13.69 -10.16 -2.11
CA GLU A 93 -14.30 -11.49 -2.03
C GLU A 93 -15.07 -11.68 -0.71
N ILE A 94 -14.45 -11.32 0.42
CA ILE A 94 -15.06 -11.47 1.76
C ILE A 94 -16.33 -10.63 1.91
N THR A 95 -16.30 -9.39 1.44
CA THR A 95 -17.37 -8.40 1.70
C THR A 95 -18.42 -8.34 0.60
N GLY A 96 -18.12 -8.87 -0.59
CA GLY A 96 -18.93 -8.68 -1.79
C GLY A 96 -18.93 -7.25 -2.35
N GLN A 97 -18.17 -6.33 -1.75
CA GLN A 97 -18.02 -4.96 -2.22
C GLN A 97 -16.75 -4.80 -3.04
N TYR A 98 -16.77 -3.92 -4.05
CA TYR A 98 -15.55 -3.62 -4.80
C TYR A 98 -14.57 -2.82 -3.92
N VAL A 99 -13.30 -3.24 -3.89
CA VAL A 99 -12.25 -2.54 -3.14
C VAL A 99 -11.33 -1.81 -4.10
N VAL A 100 -11.24 -0.49 -3.96
CA VAL A 100 -10.34 0.39 -4.71
C VAL A 100 -8.99 0.39 -4.02
N ASN A 101 -8.02 -0.30 -4.59
CA ASN A 101 -6.64 -0.32 -4.11
C ASN A 101 -5.92 0.99 -4.50
N MET A 102 -5.70 1.84 -3.51
CA MET A 102 -4.94 3.09 -3.61
C MET A 102 -3.57 3.00 -2.93
N GLY A 103 -3.02 1.79 -2.82
CA GLY A 103 -1.66 1.56 -2.32
C GLY A 103 -0.60 2.14 -3.25
N VAL A 104 0.43 2.77 -2.67
CA VAL A 104 1.54 3.35 -3.43
C VAL A 104 2.87 2.91 -2.85
N CYS A 105 3.70 2.32 -3.69
CA CYS A 105 5.00 1.79 -3.28
C CYS A 105 5.90 2.87 -2.64
N GLY A 106 6.46 2.56 -1.47
CA GLY A 106 7.28 3.51 -0.69
C GLY A 106 6.50 4.65 -0.02
N ALA A 107 5.20 4.80 -0.24
CA ALA A 107 4.42 5.90 0.33
C ALA A 107 4.41 5.90 1.86
N SER A 108 4.25 7.11 2.39
CA SER A 108 4.08 7.39 3.81
C SER A 108 2.61 7.52 4.20
N SER A 109 2.34 7.43 5.49
CA SER A 109 1.02 7.69 6.08
C SER A 109 0.51 9.10 5.76
N GLN A 110 1.40 10.10 5.68
CA GLN A 110 1.07 11.44 5.22
C GLN A 110 0.52 11.45 3.79
N TYR A 111 1.12 10.66 2.91
CA TYR A 111 0.68 10.58 1.51
C TYR A 111 -0.66 9.84 1.38
N SER A 112 -0.90 8.81 2.19
CA SER A 112 -2.22 8.17 2.30
C SER A 112 -3.31 9.18 2.68
N VAL A 113 -3.05 10.03 3.69
CA VAL A 113 -4.00 11.08 4.11
C VAL A 113 -4.17 12.18 3.05
N HIS A 114 -3.09 12.57 2.36
CA HIS A 114 -3.18 13.46 1.19
C HIS A 114 -4.10 12.87 0.11
N ASN A 115 -3.92 11.60 -0.24
CA ASN A 115 -4.73 10.93 -1.25
C ASN A 115 -6.18 10.81 -0.80
N LEU A 116 -6.44 10.50 0.47
CA LEU A 116 -7.79 10.51 1.04
C LEU A 116 -8.45 11.88 0.86
N SER A 117 -7.79 12.95 1.27
CA SER A 117 -8.34 14.30 1.16
C SER A 117 -8.60 14.70 -0.29
N CYS A 118 -7.70 14.37 -1.21
CA CYS A 118 -7.92 14.59 -2.65
C CYS A 118 -9.09 13.79 -3.19
N LEU A 119 -9.19 12.51 -2.82
CA LEU A 119 -10.26 11.62 -3.25
C LEU A 119 -11.61 12.17 -2.82
N LEU A 120 -11.76 12.57 -1.56
CA LEU A 120 -13.01 13.09 -1.00
C LEU A 120 -13.48 14.40 -1.64
N SER A 121 -12.57 15.14 -2.29
CA SER A 121 -12.95 16.34 -3.08
C SER A 121 -13.63 16.01 -4.41
N GLN A 122 -13.54 14.76 -4.88
CA GLN A 122 -14.03 14.34 -6.20
C GLN A 122 -15.03 13.18 -6.13
N TYR A 123 -14.89 12.32 -5.13
CA TYR A 123 -15.62 11.07 -5.02
C TYR A 123 -16.12 10.85 -3.60
N LYS A 124 -17.19 10.06 -3.47
CA LYS A 124 -17.75 9.65 -2.18
C LYS A 124 -17.69 8.13 -2.07
N PRO A 125 -16.67 7.56 -1.41
CA PRO A 125 -16.61 6.13 -1.14
C PRO A 125 -17.68 5.69 -0.13
N ASP A 126 -18.00 4.40 -0.09
CA ASP A 126 -18.86 3.81 0.95
C ASP A 126 -18.09 3.68 2.27
N LYS A 127 -16.86 3.15 2.17
CA LYS A 127 -15.96 2.90 3.31
C LYS A 127 -14.53 3.30 3.00
N ILE A 128 -13.80 3.74 4.03
CA ILE A 128 -12.41 4.20 3.93
C ILE A 128 -11.53 3.37 4.88
N VAL A 129 -10.49 2.75 4.33
CA VAL A 129 -9.53 1.93 5.07
C VAL A 129 -8.12 2.45 4.85
N ILE A 130 -7.32 2.53 5.91
CA ILE A 130 -5.91 2.92 5.81
C ILE A 130 -5.00 1.86 6.43
N GLY A 131 -4.09 1.32 5.62
CA GLY A 131 -2.92 0.59 6.07
C GLY A 131 -1.77 1.55 6.35
N TRP A 132 -1.45 1.76 7.63
CA TRP A 132 -0.43 2.70 8.06
C TRP A 132 0.99 2.19 7.74
N SER A 133 1.85 3.10 7.32
CA SER A 133 3.26 2.82 7.05
C SER A 133 4.15 3.36 8.17
N SER A 134 5.35 2.78 8.35
CA SER A 134 6.36 3.26 9.30
C SER A 134 6.47 4.79 9.34
N TYR A 135 6.55 5.33 10.56
CA TYR A 135 6.71 6.76 10.84
C TYR A 135 8.00 7.36 10.28
N THR A 136 8.92 6.54 9.75
CA THR A 136 10.19 6.99 9.16
C THR A 136 10.07 7.46 7.71
N ARG A 137 8.84 7.55 7.18
CA ARG A 137 8.56 7.87 5.78
C ARG A 137 7.88 9.22 5.63
N THR A 138 8.20 9.95 4.57
CA THR A 138 7.60 11.26 4.29
C THR A 138 7.57 11.55 2.78
N PRO A 139 6.56 12.28 2.26
CA PRO A 139 6.51 12.67 0.86
C PRO A 139 7.16 14.04 0.63
N LEU A 140 8.05 14.12 -0.35
CA LEU A 140 8.52 15.38 -0.92
C LEU A 140 7.68 15.73 -2.15
N TYR A 141 6.79 16.71 -2.01
CA TYR A 141 5.95 17.18 -3.10
C TYR A 141 6.74 18.08 -4.07
N GLN A 142 6.74 17.72 -5.34
CA GLN A 142 7.22 18.54 -6.45
C GLN A 142 6.02 18.96 -7.31
N LYS A 143 6.23 19.90 -8.24
CA LYS A 143 5.16 20.47 -9.07
C LYS A 143 4.29 19.40 -9.76
N GLU A 144 4.93 18.38 -10.34
CA GLU A 144 4.24 17.35 -11.14
C GLU A 144 4.34 15.93 -10.58
N ARG A 145 5.11 15.72 -9.51
CA ARG A 145 5.32 14.38 -8.93
C ARG A 145 5.56 14.44 -7.43
N VAL A 146 5.49 13.29 -6.79
CA VAL A 146 5.87 13.12 -5.38
C VAL A 146 7.06 12.18 -5.30
N VAL A 147 8.04 12.56 -4.50
CA VAL A 147 9.17 11.69 -4.17
C VAL A 147 8.91 11.09 -2.79
N HIS A 148 8.80 9.78 -2.71
CA HIS A 148 8.63 9.08 -1.44
C HIS A 148 9.99 8.88 -0.76
N CYS A 149 10.18 9.52 0.38
CA CYS A 149 11.41 9.51 1.16
C CYS A 149 11.29 8.54 2.34
N GLY A 150 12.34 7.79 2.63
CA GLY A 150 12.37 6.79 3.70
C GLY A 150 13.73 6.11 3.82
N ASN A 151 13.83 5.04 4.60
CA ASN A 151 15.11 4.44 5.03
C ASN A 151 15.92 3.78 3.92
N TRP A 152 15.30 3.58 2.76
CA TRP A 152 15.91 2.92 1.60
C TRP A 152 16.63 3.89 0.65
N ARG A 153 16.50 5.21 0.85
CA ARG A 153 17.15 6.20 -0.02
C ARG A 153 17.39 7.52 0.70
N ASP A 154 18.53 8.12 0.44
CA ASP A 154 18.71 9.54 0.73
C ASP A 154 17.99 10.38 -0.32
N ASP A 155 17.16 11.31 0.13
CA ASP A 155 16.50 12.27 -0.73
C ASP A 155 17.26 13.60 -0.73
N PRO A 156 17.24 14.38 -1.83
CA PRO A 156 17.97 15.65 -1.91
C PRO A 156 17.58 16.67 -0.85
N ALA A 157 16.39 16.55 -0.26
CA ALA A 157 15.91 17.43 0.80
C ALA A 157 16.21 16.89 2.21
N MET A 158 16.87 15.73 2.32
CA MET A 158 17.23 15.05 3.56
C MET A 158 16.02 14.77 4.49
N LEU A 159 14.80 14.76 3.95
CA LEU A 159 13.58 14.60 4.73
C LEU A 159 13.49 13.19 5.33
N GLY A 160 13.79 12.16 4.55
CA GLY A 160 13.85 10.79 5.07
C GLY A 160 14.88 10.65 6.19
N LEU A 161 16.03 11.33 6.07
CA LEU A 161 17.05 11.34 7.12
C LEU A 161 16.57 12.05 8.39
N ALA A 162 15.86 13.17 8.25
CA ALA A 162 15.28 13.87 9.40
C ALA A 162 14.28 12.98 10.16
N TYR A 163 13.35 12.34 9.45
CA TYR A 163 12.37 11.44 10.06
C TYR A 163 13.01 10.21 10.73
N ARG A 164 14.13 9.71 10.20
CA ARG A 164 14.94 8.65 10.84
C ARG A 164 15.60 9.09 12.14
N ARG A 165 16.20 10.29 12.14
CA ARG A 165 16.99 10.80 13.28
C ARG A 165 16.12 11.28 14.43
N TYR A 166 14.95 11.83 14.12
CA TYR A 166 14.04 12.42 15.10
C TYR A 166 12.77 11.59 15.22
N THR A 167 12.88 10.42 15.85
CA THR A 167 11.80 9.44 15.94
C THR A 167 10.52 9.99 16.59
N HIS A 168 10.65 10.87 17.59
CA HIS A 168 9.50 11.52 18.22
C HIS A 168 8.70 12.38 17.22
N HIS A 169 9.39 13.13 16.34
CA HIS A 169 8.72 13.90 15.29
C HIS A 169 7.90 12.99 14.36
N GLY A 170 8.50 11.91 13.86
CA GLY A 170 7.78 10.98 12.99
C GLY A 170 6.56 10.35 13.66
N ARG A 171 6.68 9.93 14.93
CA ARG A 171 5.57 9.36 15.71
C ARG A 171 4.44 10.37 15.93
N THR A 172 4.76 11.59 16.37
CA THR A 172 3.76 12.65 16.54
C THR A 172 3.05 13.00 15.23
N MET A 173 3.79 13.06 14.11
CA MET A 173 3.16 13.29 12.80
C MET A 173 2.22 12.15 12.41
N LEU A 174 2.60 10.90 12.68
CA LEU A 174 1.77 9.74 12.41
C LEU A 174 0.47 9.75 13.23
N GLU A 175 0.53 10.10 14.52
CA GLU A 175 -0.65 10.31 15.37
C GLU A 175 -1.56 11.41 14.81
N ILE A 176 -0.99 12.54 14.38
CA ILE A 176 -1.75 13.62 13.72
C ILE A 176 -2.45 13.11 12.46
N TYR A 177 -1.77 12.31 11.64
CA TYR A 177 -2.37 11.73 10.43
C TYR A 177 -3.51 10.77 10.74
N GLN A 178 -3.41 9.95 11.78
CA GLN A 178 -4.52 9.12 12.25
C GLN A 178 -5.71 9.97 12.67
N GLN A 179 -5.50 11.04 13.44
CA GLN A 179 -6.58 11.93 13.87
C GLN A 179 -7.25 12.63 12.68
N ILE A 180 -6.47 13.09 11.70
CA ILE A 180 -7.02 13.67 10.47
C ILE A 180 -7.84 12.63 9.71
N ALA A 181 -7.34 11.41 9.53
CA ALA A 181 -8.06 10.36 8.82
C ALA A 181 -9.39 10.01 9.51
N LYS A 182 -9.41 9.92 10.85
CA LYS A 182 -10.63 9.71 11.64
C LYS A 182 -11.64 10.84 11.40
N GLN A 183 -11.19 12.11 11.40
CA GLN A 183 -12.06 13.26 11.10
C GLN A 183 -12.56 13.28 9.65
N LEU A 184 -11.80 12.69 8.72
CA LEU A 184 -12.20 12.53 7.31
C LEU A 184 -13.08 11.29 7.07
N GLY A 185 -13.47 10.56 8.12
CA GLY A 185 -14.39 9.43 8.03
C GLY A 185 -13.73 8.10 7.71
N MET A 186 -12.48 7.87 8.14
CA MET A 186 -11.87 6.54 8.10
C MET A 186 -12.69 5.54 8.94
N ASP A 187 -13.04 4.40 8.35
CA ASP A 187 -13.85 3.35 8.97
C ASP A 187 -13.00 2.23 9.59
N ALA A 188 -11.84 1.91 8.99
CA ALA A 188 -10.97 0.84 9.47
C ALA A 188 -9.48 1.17 9.27
N GLU A 189 -8.63 0.59 10.12
CA GLU A 189 -7.18 0.77 10.07
C GLU A 189 -6.41 -0.48 10.46
N PHE A 190 -5.18 -0.60 9.95
CA PHE A 190 -4.26 -1.66 10.35
C PHE A 190 -2.80 -1.24 10.10
N THR A 191 -1.87 -2.03 10.65
CA THR A 191 -0.45 -1.94 10.31
C THR A 191 0.19 -3.32 10.19
N LEU A 192 1.18 -3.41 9.31
CA LEU A 192 2.12 -4.54 9.17
C LEU A 192 3.54 -4.14 9.62
N PHE A 193 3.70 -2.94 10.16
CA PHE A 193 4.94 -2.40 10.70
C PHE A 193 4.90 -2.41 12.22
N ASP A 194 5.83 -3.14 12.82
CA ASP A 194 6.00 -3.32 14.28
C ASP A 194 6.70 -2.15 14.96
N ASP A 195 7.35 -1.27 14.18
CA ASP A 195 8.05 -0.09 14.69
C ASP A 195 7.10 1.02 15.15
N MET A 196 5.79 0.86 14.94
CA MET A 196 4.79 1.89 15.16
C MET A 196 4.18 1.81 16.56
N SER A 197 4.14 2.95 17.26
CA SER A 197 3.38 3.12 18.49
C SER A 197 1.99 3.69 18.18
N LEU A 198 1.19 2.94 17.42
CA LEU A 198 -0.19 3.33 17.12
C LEU A 198 -1.18 2.47 17.88
N ASP A 199 -2.29 3.09 18.25
CA ASP A 199 -3.50 2.41 18.72
C ASP A 199 -4.27 1.87 17.50
N CYS A 200 -3.66 0.94 16.76
CA CYS A 200 -4.29 0.23 15.65
C CYS A 200 -3.80 -1.22 15.61
N GLU A 201 -4.60 -2.11 15.02
CA GLU A 201 -4.27 -3.54 14.95
C GLU A 201 -2.96 -3.78 14.18
N TYR A 202 -1.98 -4.37 14.86
CA TYR A 202 -0.75 -4.84 14.23
C TYR A 202 -0.89 -6.30 13.79
N ILE A 203 -0.69 -6.53 12.50
CA ILE A 203 -0.84 -7.83 11.88
C ILE A 203 0.55 -8.37 11.52
N HIS A 204 0.94 -9.46 12.16
CA HIS A 204 2.22 -10.12 11.85
C HIS A 204 2.21 -10.72 10.44
N THR A 205 3.34 -10.58 9.73
CA THR A 205 3.60 -11.28 8.47
C THR A 205 3.91 -12.75 8.74
N ILE A 206 3.14 -13.66 8.15
CA ILE A 206 3.25 -15.12 8.37
C ILE A 206 3.73 -15.89 7.13
N ASP A 207 3.71 -15.25 5.97
CA ASP A 207 4.23 -15.75 4.70
C ASP A 207 4.75 -14.59 3.86
N LYS A 208 5.48 -14.90 2.78
CA LYS A 208 6.13 -13.90 1.94
C LYS A 208 5.67 -13.98 0.48
N GLY A 209 5.63 -12.83 -0.17
CA GLY A 209 5.48 -12.72 -1.62
C GLY A 209 6.71 -13.24 -2.37
N ARG A 210 6.68 -13.18 -3.71
CA ARG A 210 7.77 -13.63 -4.59
C ARG A 210 9.11 -12.95 -4.30
N ASP A 211 9.07 -11.71 -3.84
CA ASP A 211 10.26 -10.92 -3.53
C ASP A 211 10.89 -11.24 -2.16
N LEU A 212 10.29 -12.16 -1.40
CA LEU A 212 10.66 -12.56 -0.03
C LEU A 212 10.74 -11.41 0.98
N SER A 213 10.23 -10.23 0.63
CA SER A 213 10.30 -9.00 1.42
C SER A 213 8.92 -8.63 1.95
N HIS A 214 7.93 -8.57 1.06
CA HIS A 214 6.54 -8.24 1.37
C HIS A 214 5.74 -9.46 1.85
N GLY A 215 4.56 -9.20 2.44
CA GLY A 215 3.63 -10.25 2.87
C GLY A 215 3.14 -11.08 1.69
N GLY A 216 2.85 -12.36 1.95
CA GLY A 216 2.24 -13.26 0.98
C GLY A 216 0.73 -13.33 1.09
N VAL A 217 0.15 -14.32 0.41
CA VAL A 217 -1.30 -14.54 0.29
C VAL A 217 -1.96 -14.69 1.66
N GLN A 218 -1.35 -15.47 2.57
CA GLN A 218 -1.93 -15.77 3.89
C GLN A 218 -1.89 -14.55 4.80
N THR A 219 -0.80 -13.77 4.74
CA THR A 219 -0.68 -12.49 5.45
C THR A 219 -1.75 -11.53 4.97
N TYR A 220 -1.91 -11.35 3.66
CA TYR A 220 -2.93 -10.46 3.11
C TYR A 220 -4.36 -10.93 3.37
N LYS A 221 -4.60 -12.24 3.45
CA LYS A 221 -5.89 -12.79 3.89
C LYS A 221 -6.22 -12.41 5.32
N LYS A 222 -5.24 -12.52 6.22
CA LYS A 222 -5.41 -12.13 7.63
C LYS A 222 -5.73 -10.64 7.75
N VAL A 223 -5.06 -9.81 6.97
CA VAL A 223 -5.35 -8.37 6.90
C VAL A 223 -6.77 -8.12 6.39
N ALA A 224 -7.18 -8.78 5.30
CA ALA A 224 -8.52 -8.61 4.75
C ALA A 224 -9.62 -9.03 5.74
N ASN A 225 -9.45 -10.15 6.46
CA ASN A 225 -10.37 -10.56 7.52
C ASN A 225 -10.46 -9.53 8.65
N CYS A 226 -9.32 -9.04 9.13
CA CYS A 226 -9.29 -8.02 10.18
C CYS A 226 -10.01 -6.72 9.75
N ILE A 227 -9.83 -6.29 8.51
CA ILE A 227 -10.55 -5.13 7.97
C ILE A 227 -12.06 -5.43 7.90
N ALA A 228 -12.46 -6.60 7.40
CA ALA A 228 -13.87 -6.98 7.30
C ALA A 228 -14.55 -7.02 8.68
N GLU A 229 -13.87 -7.52 9.70
CA GLU A 229 -14.34 -7.49 11.09
C GLU A 229 -14.57 -6.05 11.58
N GLN A 230 -13.61 -5.14 11.36
CA GLN A 230 -13.78 -3.72 11.74
C GLN A 230 -14.91 -3.00 10.99
N LEU A 231 -15.19 -3.39 9.74
CA LEU A 231 -16.19 -2.71 8.90
C LEU A 231 -17.63 -3.15 9.16
N PHE A 232 -17.84 -4.40 9.62
CA PHE A 232 -19.16 -5.05 9.62
C PHE A 232 -19.54 -5.74 10.94
N LEU A 233 -18.70 -5.69 11.98
CA LEU A 233 -19.03 -6.08 13.35
C LEU A 233 -19.07 -4.85 14.27
#